data_AF-A0A521MI35-F1
#
_entry.id   AF-A0A521MI35-F1
#
_cell.length_a   1.000
_cell.length_b   1.000
_cell.length_c   1.000
_cell.angle_alpha   90.00
_cell.angle_beta   90.00
_cell.angle_gamma   90.00
#
_symmetry.space_group_name_H-M   'P 1'
#
loop_
_entity.id
_entity.type
_entity.pdbx_description
1 polymer ?
#
loop_
_entity_poly.entity_id
_entity_poly.type
_entity_poly.pdbx_seq_one_letter_code
_entity_poly.pdbx_strand_id
1 'polypeptide(L)'
;FLSGTISRKMHLHARRLKVDHPDGGAIDVVAGLPDHFAETLRNLGFEEARGDALPIDEVKFSETPEGKRRAIAHKAKDARKARRGERRGRSKP
;
A
#
# COMPACT_ATOMS: atom_id res chain seq x y z
N PHE A 1 -35.49 -16.81 15.06
CA PHE A 1 -34.40 -16.51 14.11
C PHE A 1 -33.53 -15.41 14.73
N LEU A 2 -32.19 -15.48 14.62
CA LEU A 2 -31.29 -14.38 15.02
C LEU A 2 -31.52 -13.17 14.10
N SER A 3 -32.60 -12.42 14.32
CA SER A 3 -32.95 -11.18 13.61
C SER A 3 -32.45 -9.98 14.41
N GLY A 4 -31.17 -10.00 14.77
CA GLY A 4 -30.53 -8.86 15.40
C GLY A 4 -30.44 -7.69 14.44
N THR A 5 -30.43 -6.47 14.99
CA THR A 5 -30.28 -5.18 14.28
C THR A 5 -28.99 -5.06 13.45
N ILE A 6 -28.05 -6.01 13.62
CA ILE A 6 -26.77 -6.09 12.91
C ILE A 6 -26.80 -7.29 11.96
N SER A 7 -26.44 -7.07 10.70
CA SER A 7 -26.39 -8.10 9.66
C SER A 7 -25.42 -9.24 10.01
N ARG A 8 -25.65 -10.44 9.45
CA ARG A 8 -24.69 -11.57 9.54
C ARG A 8 -23.64 -11.57 8.43
N LYS A 9 -23.66 -10.58 7.54
CA LYS A 9 -22.63 -10.38 6.49
C LYS A 9 -21.31 -9.94 7.13
N MET A 10 -20.22 -10.04 6.37
CA MET A 10 -18.90 -9.59 6.83
C MET A 10 -18.87 -8.06 6.98
N HIS A 11 -18.54 -7.57 8.18
CA HIS A 11 -18.22 -6.16 8.47
C HIS A 11 -16.73 -5.88 8.32
N LEU A 12 -16.16 -6.31 7.19
CA LEU A 12 -14.80 -5.97 6.79
C LEU A 12 -14.86 -5.33 5.41
N HIS A 13 -14.40 -4.08 5.31
CA HIS A 13 -14.44 -3.32 4.07
C HIS A 13 -13.13 -2.54 3.91
N ALA A 14 -12.44 -2.77 2.79
CA ALA A 14 -11.24 -2.01 2.43
C ALA A 14 -11.66 -0.64 1.86
N ARG A 15 -11.76 0.37 2.73
CA ARG A 15 -12.35 1.67 2.40
C ARG A 15 -11.41 2.62 1.65
N ARG A 16 -10.10 2.58 1.91
CA ARG A 16 -9.11 3.47 1.25
C ARG A 16 -7.91 2.65 0.78
N LEU A 17 -7.47 2.93 -0.45
CA LEU A 17 -6.27 2.34 -1.05
C LEU A 17 -5.33 3.47 -1.45
N LYS A 18 -4.12 3.48 -0.87
CA LYS A 18 -3.04 4.36 -1.29
C LYS A 18 -1.83 3.54 -1.73
N VAL A 19 -1.42 3.69 -2.98
CA VAL A 19 -0.29 2.96 -3.58
C VAL A 19 0.49 3.87 -4.53
N ASP A 20 1.79 3.59 -4.72
CA ASP A 20 2.61 4.32 -5.69
C ASP A 20 2.19 3.97 -7.13
N HIS A 21 2.10 4.97 -8.00
CA HIS A 21 1.79 4.79 -9.42
C HIS A 21 3.07 4.42 -10.20
N PRO A 22 3.03 3.45 -11.14
CA PRO A 22 4.22 3.00 -11.87
C PRO A 22 4.92 4.10 -12.68
N ASP A 23 4.15 5.05 -13.23
CA ASP A 23 4.66 6.20 -13.98
C ASP A 23 5.05 7.40 -13.09
N GLY A 24 4.99 7.24 -11.75
CA GLY A 24 5.23 8.29 -10.77
C GLY A 24 3.95 8.90 -10.19
N GLY A 25 4.03 9.39 -8.96
CA GLY A 25 2.88 9.85 -8.17
C GLY A 25 2.27 8.75 -7.30
N ALA A 26 1.14 9.05 -6.67
CA ALA A 26 0.40 8.10 -5.83
C ALA A 26 -1.06 8.02 -6.28
N ILE A 27 -1.60 6.81 -6.32
CA ILE A 27 -3.03 6.53 -6.44
C ILE A 27 -3.60 6.53 -5.01
N ASP A 28 -4.57 7.38 -4.73
CA ASP A 28 -5.29 7.42 -3.45
C ASP A 28 -6.80 7.42 -3.74
N VAL A 29 -7.47 6.31 -3.44
CA VAL A 29 -8.87 6.08 -3.79
C VAL A 29 -9.65 5.66 -2.56
N VAL A 30 -10.87 6.19 -2.44
CA VAL A 30 -11.81 5.89 -1.36
C VAL A 30 -13.06 5.22 -1.94
N ALA A 31 -13.48 4.11 -1.35
CA ALA A 31 -14.71 3.40 -1.67
C ALA A 31 -15.81 3.73 -0.64
N GLY A 32 -17.06 3.78 -1.10
CA GLY A 32 -18.22 3.91 -0.23
C GLY A 32 -18.52 2.63 0.53
N LEU A 33 -19.16 2.75 1.70
CA LEU A 33 -19.52 1.61 2.52
C LEU A 33 -20.64 0.77 1.86
N PRO A 34 -20.60 -0.57 2.00
CA PRO A 34 -21.74 -1.42 1.71
C PRO A 34 -22.91 -1.15 2.66
N ASP A 35 -24.14 -1.32 2.16
CA ASP A 35 -25.38 -0.99 2.89
C ASP A 35 -25.45 -1.60 4.30
N HIS A 36 -25.12 -2.90 4.44
CA HIS A 36 -25.19 -3.61 5.72
C HIS A 36 -24.19 -3.10 6.75
N PHE A 37 -23.07 -2.55 6.29
CA PHE A 37 -22.05 -1.94 7.14
C PHE A 37 -22.53 -0.56 7.59
N ALA A 38 -23.02 0.26 6.66
CA ALA A 38 -23.52 1.60 6.94
C ALA A 38 -24.69 1.59 7.93
N GLU A 39 -25.62 0.64 7.79
CA GLU A 39 -26.70 0.41 8.76
C GLU A 39 -26.15 0.09 10.15
N THR A 40 -25.13 -0.76 10.24
CA THR A 40 -24.52 -1.15 11.51
C THR A 40 -23.86 0.03 12.21
N LEU A 41 -23.14 0.89 11.47
CA LEU A 41 -22.56 2.11 12.05
C LEU A 41 -23.63 3.05 12.60
N ARG A 42 -24.71 3.29 11.84
CA ARG A 42 -25.84 4.13 12.30
C ARG A 42 -26.48 3.56 13.56
N ASN A 43 -26.72 2.26 13.61
CA ASN A 43 -27.33 1.59 14.75
C ASN A 43 -26.46 1.65 16.01
N LEU A 44 -25.13 1.72 15.85
CA LEU A 44 -24.17 1.87 16.94
C LEU A 44 -23.87 3.35 17.28
N GLY A 45 -24.42 4.31 16.54
CA GLY A 45 -24.13 5.73 16.72
C GLY A 45 -22.71 6.14 16.31
N PHE A 46 -22.10 5.40 15.37
CA PHE A 46 -20.79 5.71 14.81
C PHE A 46 -20.88 6.58 13.55
N GLU A 47 -19.89 7.45 13.40
CA GLU A 47 -19.77 8.40 12.28
C GLU A 47 -18.61 8.00 11.38
N GLU A 48 -18.86 7.84 10.07
CA GLU A 48 -17.85 7.42 9.09
C GLU A 48 -16.64 8.37 9.06
N ALA A 49 -16.89 9.67 9.13
CA ALA A 49 -15.87 10.71 9.08
C ALA A 49 -14.80 10.58 10.18
N ARG A 50 -15.15 9.97 11.33
CA ARG A 50 -14.19 9.75 12.42
C ARG A 50 -13.17 8.67 12.08
N GLY A 51 -13.56 7.64 11.33
CA GLY A 51 -12.64 6.61 10.85
C GLY A 51 -11.73 7.12 9.73
N ASP A 52 -12.26 7.98 8.88
CA ASP A 52 -11.54 8.51 7.71
C ASP A 52 -10.40 9.46 8.06
N ALA A 53 -10.48 10.09 9.24
CA ALA A 53 -9.47 11.01 9.73
C ALA A 53 -8.22 10.32 10.30
N LEU A 54 -8.20 8.98 10.37
CA LEU A 54 -7.05 8.25 10.91
C LEU A 54 -5.85 8.36 9.96
N PRO A 55 -4.66 8.76 10.47
CA PRO A 55 -3.45 8.76 9.68
C PRO A 55 -3.09 7.34 9.26
N ILE A 56 -2.66 7.16 8.02
CA ILE A 56 -2.06 5.92 7.56
C ILE A 56 -0.61 5.96 8.03
N ASP A 57 -0.21 5.01 8.88
CA ASP A 57 1.19 4.79 9.22
C ASP A 57 1.93 4.24 7.99
N GLU A 58 2.35 5.14 7.11
CA GLU A 58 3.10 4.83 5.91
C GLU A 58 4.55 4.49 6.27
N VAL A 59 4.81 3.25 6.67
CA VAL A 59 6.18 2.74 6.64
C VAL A 59 6.55 2.55 5.17
N LYS A 60 7.21 3.56 4.59
CA LYS A 60 7.69 3.48 3.20
C LYS A 60 8.55 2.24 3.03
N PHE A 61 8.33 1.48 1.96
CA PHE A 61 9.10 0.25 1.72
C PHE A 61 10.62 0.51 1.75
N SER A 62 11.07 1.65 1.24
CA SER A 62 12.47 2.12 1.30
C SER A 62 13.04 2.21 2.71
N GLU A 63 12.19 2.43 3.71
CA GLU A 63 12.57 2.61 5.12
C GLU A 63 12.57 1.28 5.89
N THR A 64 11.93 0.24 5.35
CA THR A 64 11.95 -1.11 5.91
C THR A 64 13.35 -1.74 5.83
N PRO A 65 13.71 -2.64 6.76
CA PRO A 65 14.97 -3.38 6.69
C PRO A 65 15.15 -4.15 5.37
N GLU A 66 14.04 -4.67 4.83
CA GLU A 66 14.05 -5.41 3.56
C GLU A 66 14.29 -4.50 2.35
N GLY A 67 13.60 -3.35 2.28
CA GLY A 67 13.79 -2.37 1.22
C GLY A 67 15.21 -1.82 1.19
N LYS A 68 15.81 -1.55 2.35
CA LYS A 68 17.23 -1.15 2.47
C LYS A 68 18.16 -2.23 1.91
N ARG A 69 17.96 -3.51 2.27
CA ARG A 69 18.77 -4.63 1.76
C ARG A 69 18.65 -4.76 0.24
N ARG A 70 17.43 -4.65 -0.29
CA ARG A 70 17.18 -4.70 -1.74
C ARG A 70 17.87 -3.55 -2.47
N ALA A 71 17.78 -2.33 -1.95
CA ALA A 71 18.47 -1.17 -2.51
C ALA A 71 20.00 -1.34 -2.55
N ILE A 72 20.60 -1.87 -1.47
CA ILE A 72 22.04 -2.18 -1.41
C ILE A 72 22.41 -3.22 -2.47
N ALA A 73 21.64 -4.30 -2.60
CA ALA A 73 21.89 -5.36 -3.57
C ALA A 73 21.80 -4.84 -5.02
N HIS A 74 20.82 -3.99 -5.32
CA HIS A 74 20.71 -3.33 -6.62
C HIS A 74 21.93 -2.43 -6.90
N LYS A 75 22.32 -1.57 -5.96
CA LYS A 75 23.49 -0.70 -6.10
C LYS A 75 24.78 -1.50 -6.35
N ALA A 76 24.97 -2.60 -5.63
CA ALA A 76 26.11 -3.49 -5.83
C ALA A 76 26.11 -4.17 -7.21
N LYS A 77 24.93 -4.61 -7.69
CA LYS A 77 24.75 -5.20 -9.02
C LYS A 77 25.06 -4.19 -10.12
N ASP A 78 24.62 -2.95 -9.97
CA ASP A 78 24.83 -1.89 -10.93
C ASP A 78 26.30 -1.46 -11.00
N ALA A 79 26.98 -1.33 -9.85
CA ALA A 79 28.42 -1.11 -9.79
C ALA A 79 29.22 -2.24 -10.47
N ARG A 80 28.81 -3.51 -10.27
CA ARG A 80 29.42 -4.66 -10.96
C ARG A 80 29.21 -4.61 -12.48
N LYS A 81 28.01 -4.24 -12.93
CA LYS A 81 27.70 -4.09 -14.37
C LYS A 81 28.52 -2.98 -15.00
N ALA A 82 28.64 -1.81 -14.36
CA ALA A 82 29.42 -0.68 -14.85
C ALA A 82 30.89 -1.05 -15.08
N ARG A 83 31.54 -1.68 -14.08
CA ARG A 83 32.93 -2.17 -14.22
C ARG A 83 33.10 -3.24 -15.31
N ARG A 84 32.05 -4.03 -15.61
CA ARG A 84 32.10 -5.03 -16.70
C ARG A 84 32.11 -4.38 -18.09
N GLY A 85 31.47 -3.22 -18.24
CA GLY A 85 31.48 -2.41 -19.46
C GLY A 85 32.88 -1.89 -19.79
N GLU A 86 33.59 -1.32 -18.81
CA GLU A 86 34.98 -0.85 -18.96
C GLU A 86 35.93 -1.96 -19.40
N ARG A 87 35.75 -3.18 -18.88
CA ARG A 87 36.57 -4.35 -19.27
C ARG A 87 36.36 -4.78 -20.72
N ARG A 88 35.17 -4.60 -21.29
CA ARG A 88 34.86 -4.96 -22.69
C ARG A 88 35.39 -3.94 -23.70
N GLY A 89 35.59 -2.69 -23.30
CA GLY A 89 36.21 -1.66 -24.15
C GLY A 89 37.72 -1.89 -24.38
N ARG A 90 38.38 -2.62 -23.47
CA ARG A 90 39.83 -2.88 -23.53
C ARG A 90 40.25 -4.02 -24.47
N SER A 91 39.28 -4.73 -25.06
CA SER A 91 39.50 -5.87 -25.96
C SER A 91 39.04 -5.60 -27.41
N LYS A 92 38.79 -4.34 -27.78
CA LYS A 92 38.57 -3.99 -29.19
C LYS A 92 39.95 -3.79 -29.85
N PRO A 93 40.26 -4.48 -30.97
CA PRO A 93 41.54 -4.36 -31.66
C PRO A 93 41.77 -2.95 -32.21
#